data_AF-A0A2G2XMU9-F1
#
_entry.id   AF-A0A2G2XMU9-F1
#
_cell.length_a   1.000
_cell.length_b   1.000
_cell.length_c   1.000
_cell.angle_alpha   90.00
_cell.angle_beta   90.00
_cell.angle_gamma   90.00
#
_symmetry.space_group_name_H-M   'P 1'
#
loop_
_entity.id
_entity.type
_entity.pdbx_description
1 polymer ?
#
loop_
_entity_poly.entity_id
_entity_poly.type
_entity_poly.pdbx_seq_one_letter_code
_entity_poly.pdbx_strand_id
1 'polypeptide(L)'
;MTSKLNPLAKAWDPSIKARKEDRTLFMIFPHANHVDKNQVFDFFQRMCGEGAVQDVYIYKKGGVDTTYGKIVFQNTSICAAVLKSGGCDDEAKYYIGHGHVF
;
A
#
# COMPACT_ATOMS: atom_id res chain seq x y z
N MET A 1 33.93 17.16 9.74
CA MET A 1 32.77 16.35 9.32
C MET A 1 31.61 17.29 9.05
N THR A 2 31.29 17.55 7.80
CA THR A 2 30.12 18.36 7.41
C THR A 2 28.93 17.43 7.22
N SER A 3 27.88 17.63 8.03
CA SER A 3 26.63 16.91 7.89
C SER A 3 26.03 17.16 6.50
N LYS A 4 25.62 16.10 5.79
CA LYS A 4 24.95 16.17 4.48
C LYS A 4 23.44 16.49 4.59
N LEU A 5 22.97 16.82 5.79
CA LEU A 5 21.55 17.09 6.01
C LEU A 5 21.18 18.46 5.45
N ASN A 6 20.02 18.53 4.80
CA ASN A 6 19.46 19.77 4.29
C ASN A 6 19.25 20.75 5.46
N PRO A 7 19.91 21.93 5.47
CA PRO A 7 19.79 22.90 6.57
C PRO A 7 18.38 23.51 6.68
N LEU A 8 17.54 23.34 5.66
CA LEU A 8 16.14 23.77 5.65
C LEU A 8 15.17 22.63 6.01
N ALA A 9 15.67 21.43 6.32
CA ALA A 9 14.80 20.34 6.76
C ALA A 9 14.19 20.69 8.11
N LYS A 10 12.87 20.51 8.23
CA LYS A 10 12.21 20.57 9.54
C LYS A 10 12.84 19.51 10.46
N ALA A 11 13.00 19.87 11.73
CA ALA A 11 13.38 18.91 12.76
C ALA A 11 12.39 17.74 12.77
N TRP A 12 12.90 16.52 12.95
CA TRP A 12 12.07 15.34 13.06
C TRP A 12 11.21 15.43 14.32
N ASP A 13 9.90 15.28 14.16
CA ASP A 13 8.93 15.30 15.26
C ASP A 13 8.07 14.01 15.21
N PRO A 14 8.24 13.10 16.17
CA PRO A 14 7.49 11.83 16.21
C PRO A 14 6.00 12.01 16.48
N SER A 15 5.55 13.18 16.95
CA SER A 15 4.14 13.46 17.18
C SER A 15 3.37 13.75 15.88
N ILE A 16 4.09 14.18 14.84
CA ILE A 16 3.52 14.45 13.53
C ILE A 16 3.29 13.12 12.82
N LYS A 17 2.04 12.64 12.84
CA LYS A 17 1.65 11.46 12.06
C LYS A 17 1.79 11.75 10.57
N ALA A 18 2.35 10.79 9.84
CA ALA A 18 2.39 10.85 8.39
C ALA A 18 0.98 10.98 7.82
N ARG A 19 0.84 11.77 6.76
CA ARG A 19 -0.46 12.01 6.14
C ARG A 19 -0.99 10.70 5.56
N LYS A 20 -2.30 10.65 5.27
CA LYS A 20 -2.93 9.45 4.73
C LYS A 20 -2.31 9.09 3.38
N GLU A 21 -2.02 10.10 2.57
CA GLU A 21 -1.46 9.98 1.23
C GLU A 21 -0.08 9.31 1.26
N ASP A 22 0.76 9.68 2.22
CA ASP A 22 2.11 9.12 2.39
C ASP A 22 2.09 7.64 2.81
N ARG A 23 0.96 7.17 3.34
CA ARG A 23 0.73 5.80 3.84
C ARG A 23 -0.21 4.99 2.95
N THR A 24 -0.43 5.43 1.72
CA THR A 24 -1.34 4.79 0.77
C THR A 24 -0.57 4.17 -0.39
N LEU A 25 -0.93 2.95 -0.75
CA LEU A 25 -0.55 2.33 -2.02
C LEU A 25 -1.77 2.18 -2.92
N PHE A 26 -1.56 2.36 -4.23
CA PHE A 26 -2.57 2.09 -5.25
C PHE A 26 -2.38 0.66 -5.77
N MET A 27 -3.49 0.02 -6.11
CA MET A 27 -3.51 -1.35 -6.61
C MET A 27 -4.32 -1.42 -7.90
N ILE A 28 -3.86 -2.25 -8.82
CA ILE A 28 -4.55 -2.57 -10.07
C ILE A 28 -4.91 -4.05 -10.06
N PHE A 29 -6.16 -4.35 -10.39
CA PHE A 29 -6.68 -5.71 -10.56
C PHE A 29 -7.00 -5.93 -12.04
N PRO A 30 -6.04 -6.44 -12.84
CA PRO A 30 -6.16 -6.45 -14.30
C PRO A 30 -7.19 -7.46 -14.84
N HIS A 31 -7.56 -8.45 -14.04
CA HIS A 31 -8.67 -9.35 -14.35
C HIS A 31 -9.75 -9.12 -13.31
N ALA A 32 -11.03 -9.05 -13.73
CA ALA A 32 -12.22 -8.96 -12.87
C ALA A 32 -12.40 -10.17 -11.93
N ASN A 33 -11.35 -10.93 -11.66
CA ASN A 33 -11.36 -11.92 -10.62
C ASN A 33 -11.73 -11.20 -9.32
N HIS A 34 -12.74 -11.76 -8.65
CA HIS A 34 -13.52 -11.20 -7.55
C HIS A 34 -12.70 -10.95 -6.28
N VAL A 35 -11.59 -10.21 -6.37
CA VAL A 35 -10.80 -9.85 -5.20
C VAL A 35 -11.61 -8.84 -4.40
N ASP A 36 -12.12 -9.30 -3.27
CA ASP A 36 -12.95 -8.48 -2.39
C ASP A 36 -12.10 -7.66 -1.41
N LYS A 37 -12.73 -6.66 -0.78
CA LYS A 37 -12.07 -5.77 0.17
C LYS A 37 -11.42 -6.53 1.33
N ASN A 38 -12.12 -7.55 1.85
CA ASN A 38 -11.68 -8.33 3.00
C ASN A 38 -10.51 -9.24 2.63
N GLN A 39 -10.50 -9.82 1.43
CA GLN A 39 -9.37 -10.61 0.93
C GLN A 39 -8.07 -9.78 0.85
N VAL A 40 -8.16 -8.56 0.34
CA VAL A 40 -7.01 -7.63 0.31
C VAL A 40 -6.59 -7.27 1.73
N PHE A 41 -7.56 -6.91 2.58
CA PHE A 41 -7.30 -6.56 3.98
C PHE A 41 -6.57 -7.71 4.72
N ASP A 42 -7.15 -8.91 4.70
CA ASP A 42 -6.62 -10.09 5.40
C ASP A 42 -5.28 -10.55 4.84
N PHE A 43 -5.04 -10.37 3.54
CA PHE A 43 -3.75 -10.68 2.93
C PHE A 43 -2.66 -9.77 3.48
N PHE A 44 -2.85 -8.45 3.41
CA PHE A 44 -1.85 -7.50 3.88
C PHE A 44 -1.73 -7.45 5.40
N GLN A 45 -2.82 -7.72 6.14
CA GLN A 45 -2.78 -7.88 7.59
C GLN A 45 -1.90 -9.06 7.99
N ARG A 46 -2.01 -10.21 7.29
CA ARG A 46 -1.16 -11.38 7.56
C ARG A 46 0.28 -11.18 7.13
N MET A 47 0.50 -10.51 5.99
CA MET A 47 1.84 -10.26 5.46
C MET A 47 2.62 -9.26 6.31
N CYS A 48 1.98 -8.17 6.72
CA CYS A 48 2.65 -7.05 7.38
C CYS A 48 2.50 -7.06 8.91
N GLY A 49 1.66 -7.95 9.45
CA GLY A 49 1.40 -8.09 10.88
C GLY A 49 0.09 -7.45 11.35
N GLU A 50 -0.35 -7.84 12.54
CA GLU A 50 -1.59 -7.35 13.12
C GLU A 50 -1.55 -5.84 13.33
N GLY A 51 -2.63 -5.18 12.93
CA GLY A 51 -2.80 -3.74 12.98
C GLY A 51 -2.16 -3.00 11.80
N ALA A 52 -1.51 -3.66 10.84
CA ALA A 52 -0.81 -2.99 9.75
C ALA A 52 -1.73 -2.20 8.81
N VAL A 53 -2.92 -2.74 8.51
CA VAL A 53 -3.87 -2.14 7.56
C VAL A 53 -4.85 -1.23 8.28
N GLN A 54 -4.96 0.01 7.81
CA GLN A 54 -5.94 0.98 8.30
C GLN A 54 -7.27 0.87 7.54
N ASP A 55 -7.24 0.83 6.21
CA ASP A 55 -8.45 0.71 5.39
C ASP A 55 -8.12 0.25 3.96
N VAL A 56 -9.11 -0.30 3.26
CA VAL A 56 -9.02 -0.73 1.87
C VAL A 56 -10.22 -0.20 1.09
N TYR A 57 -9.96 0.33 -0.10
CA TYR A 57 -10.98 0.82 -1.02
C TYR A 57 -10.83 0.10 -2.36
N ILE A 58 -11.95 -0.40 -2.88
CA ILE A 58 -12.02 -1.03 -4.19
C ILE A 58 -13.04 -0.26 -5.03
N TYR A 59 -12.63 0.10 -6.23
CA TYR A 59 -13.39 0.90 -7.19
C TYR A 59 -13.62 0.08 -8.45
N LYS A 60 -14.89 -0.13 -8.80
CA LYS A 60 -15.28 -0.79 -10.04
C LYS A 60 -15.59 0.27 -11.09
N LYS A 61 -14.87 0.23 -12.22
CA LYS A 61 -15.20 1.07 -13.37
C LYS A 61 -16.35 0.40 -14.12
N GLY A 62 -17.50 1.08 -14.23
CA GLY A 62 -18.66 0.53 -14.95
C GLY A 62 -18.29 0.17 -16.39
N GLY A 63 -18.63 -1.06 -16.82
CA GLY A 63 -18.44 -1.54 -18.19
C GLY A 63 -17.07 -2.10 -18.54
N VAL A 64 -16.10 -2.12 -17.62
CA VAL A 64 -14.78 -2.72 -17.83
C VAL A 64 -14.44 -3.63 -16.66
N ASP A 65 -13.95 -4.83 -16.95
CA ASP A 65 -13.53 -5.84 -15.97
C ASP A 65 -12.29 -5.43 -15.14
N THR A 66 -11.73 -4.25 -15.38
CA THR A 66 -10.60 -3.74 -14.62
C THR A 66 -11.09 -3.02 -13.37
N THR A 67 -10.71 -3.56 -12.22
CA THR A 67 -10.94 -2.95 -10.92
C THR A 67 -9.65 -2.28 -10.47
N TYR A 68 -9.76 -1.16 -9.76
CA TYR A 68 -8.62 -0.51 -9.12
C TYR A 68 -8.92 -0.32 -7.64
N GLY A 69 -7.88 -0.23 -6.83
CA GLY A 69 -8.03 -0.05 -5.40
C GLY A 69 -6.94 0.80 -4.81
N LYS A 70 -7.11 1.08 -3.53
CA LYS A 70 -6.03 1.62 -2.70
C LYS A 70 -6.12 1.03 -1.31
N ILE A 71 -4.96 0.84 -0.71
CA ILE A 71 -4.79 0.38 0.66
C ILE A 71 -4.08 1.45 1.45
N VAL A 72 -4.55 1.68 2.67
CA VAL A 72 -3.98 2.64 3.61
C VAL A 72 -3.40 1.85 4.77
N PHE A 73 -2.12 2.04 5.05
CA PHE A 73 -1.42 1.38 6.16
C PHE A 73 -1.28 2.31 7.37
N GLN A 74 -1.03 1.76 8.56
CA GLN A 74 -0.79 2.58 9.75
C GLN A 74 0.48 3.44 9.66
N ASN A 75 1.52 2.97 8.98
CA ASN A 75 2.82 3.62 8.90
C ASN A 75 3.38 3.61 7.48
N THR A 76 4.16 4.64 7.12
CA THR A 76 4.78 4.78 5.78
C THR A 76 5.81 3.70 5.48
N SER A 77 6.47 3.17 6.51
CA SER A 77 7.47 2.10 6.37
C SER A 77 6.87 0.80 5.82
N ILE A 78 5.59 0.54 6.09
CA ILE A 78 4.89 -0.64 5.58
C ILE A 78 4.75 -0.55 4.06
N CYS A 79 4.46 0.63 3.51
CA CYS A 79 4.42 0.83 2.06
C CYS A 79 5.74 0.44 1.40
N ALA A 80 6.86 0.90 1.96
CA ALA A 80 8.19 0.56 1.45
C ALA A 80 8.50 -0.93 1.57
N ALA A 81 8.07 -1.59 2.66
CA ALA A 81 8.24 -3.03 2.82
C ALA A 81 7.42 -3.82 1.78
N VAL A 82 6.16 -3.42 1.55
CA VAL A 82 5.26 -4.02 0.56
C VAL A 82 5.79 -3.84 -0.87
N LEU A 83 6.38 -2.71 -1.22
CA LEU A 83 6.97 -2.57 -2.56
C LEU A 83 8.20 -3.47 -2.70
N LYS A 84 9.10 -3.46 -1.71
CA LYS A 84 10.33 -4.25 -1.72
C LYS A 84 10.10 -5.76 -1.75
N SER A 85 9.06 -6.28 -1.10
CA SER A 85 8.76 -7.71 -1.13
C SER A 85 8.32 -8.20 -2.52
N GLY A 86 7.94 -7.30 -3.43
CA GLY A 86 7.58 -7.61 -4.81
C GLY A 86 8.76 -7.71 -5.78
N GLY A 87 9.99 -7.44 -5.33
CA GLY A 87 11.22 -7.57 -6.13
C GLY A 87 11.59 -6.34 -6.98
N CYS A 88 10.80 -5.26 -6.95
CA CYS A 88 11.11 -3.98 -7.58
C CYS A 88 10.79 -2.83 -6.61
N ASP A 89 11.55 -1.73 -6.63
CA ASP A 89 11.37 -0.64 -5.65
C ASP A 89 10.07 0.16 -5.88
N ASP A 90 9.46 0.07 -7.07
CA ASP A 90 8.32 0.91 -7.48
C ASP A 90 7.02 0.14 -7.78
N GLU A 91 7.08 -1.19 -7.93
CA GLU A 91 5.92 -2.04 -8.26
C GLU A 91 6.08 -3.41 -7.57
N ALA A 92 4.98 -3.96 -7.07
CA ALA A 92 4.95 -5.28 -6.47
C ALA A 92 3.77 -6.10 -7.01
N LYS A 93 4.01 -7.38 -7.28
CA LYS A 93 2.98 -8.29 -7.81
C LYS A 93 2.60 -9.32 -6.78
N TYR A 94 1.32 -9.42 -6.49
CA TYR A 94 0.74 -10.33 -5.51
C TYR A 94 -0.32 -11.21 -6.12
N TYR A 95 -0.44 -12.41 -5.55
CA TYR A 95 -1.54 -13.32 -5.80
C TYR A 95 -2.43 -13.31 -4.56
N ILE A 96 -3.61 -12.70 -4.66
CA ILE A 96 -4.56 -12.59 -3.56
C ILE A 96 -5.82 -13.38 -3.94
N GLY A 97 -6.08 -14.46 -3.19
CA GLY A 97 -7.11 -15.42 -3.55
C GLY A 97 -6.82 -16.08 -4.89
N HIS A 98 -7.67 -15.85 -5.89
CA HIS A 98 -7.51 -16.31 -7.27
C HIS A 98 -7.14 -15.17 -8.25
N GLY A 99 -6.85 -13.96 -7.74
CA GLY A 99 -6.58 -12.77 -8.54
C GLY A 99 -5.12 -12.33 -8.50
N HIS A 100 -4.68 -11.68 -9.58
CA HIS A 100 -3.43 -10.94 -9.61
C HIS A 100 -3.67 -9.50 -9.16
N VAL A 101 -2.77 -9.00 -8.32
CA VAL A 101 -2.78 -7.63 -7.81
C VAL A 101 -1.42 -7.03 -8.07
N PHE A 102 -1.42 -5.85 -8.70
CA PHE A 102 -0.22 -5.07 -9.02
C PHE A 102 -0.26 -3.77 -8.22
#